data_AF-A0A7J6R3T2-F1
#
_entry.id   AF-A0A7J6R3T2-F1
#
_cell.length_a   1.000
_cell.length_b   1.000
_cell.length_c   1.000
_cell.angle_alpha   90.00
_cell.angle_beta   90.00
_cell.angle_gamma   90.00
#
_symmetry.space_group_name_H-M   'P 1'
#
loop_
_entity.id
_entity.type
_entity.pdbx_description
1 polymer ?
#
loop_
_entity_poly.entity_id
_entity_poly.type
_entity_poly.pdbx_seq_one_letter_code
_entity_poly.pdbx_strand_id
1 'polypeptide(L)'
;VAVERCIMEGNGTKLKACVSQAAKDLPHSELLLQRVVNQVRIKIASSLERAYTSMLSKTACKMLLMDPNDKKSLELFAKAENDRKAADEANLSTLELEDPSTPAQARLRNRLSTRWVVEGDRLVFKKIRDD
;
A
#
# COMPACT_ATOMS: atom_id res chain seq x y z
N VAL A 1 -7.56 -22.32 1.34
CA VAL A 1 -6.37 -22.77 2.13
C VAL A 1 -5.04 -22.22 1.61
N ALA A 2 -4.63 -22.44 0.34
CA ALA A 2 -3.31 -21.98 -0.13
C ALA A 2 -3.16 -20.44 -0.20
N VAL A 3 -4.15 -19.72 -0.78
CA VAL A 3 -4.15 -18.24 -0.83
C VAL A 3 -4.13 -17.64 0.58
N GLU A 4 -5.00 -18.14 1.45
CA GLU A 4 -5.08 -17.73 2.86
C GLU A 4 -3.74 -17.91 3.59
N ARG A 5 -3.09 -19.07 3.46
CA ARG A 5 -1.78 -19.33 4.07
C ARG A 5 -0.71 -18.35 3.56
N CYS A 6 -0.68 -18.06 2.26
CA CYS A 6 0.24 -17.08 1.69
C CYS A 6 0.01 -15.66 2.24
N ILE A 7 -1.25 -15.30 2.52
CA ILE A 7 -1.59 -14.03 3.18
C ILE A 7 -1.07 -14.02 4.62
N MET A 8 -1.30 -15.09 5.38
CA MET A 8 -0.83 -15.21 6.77
C MET A 8 0.70 -15.19 6.89
N GLU A 9 1.40 -15.85 5.96
CA GLU A 9 2.86 -15.86 5.89
C GLU A 9 3.45 -14.52 5.43
N GLY A 10 2.63 -13.58 4.94
CA GLY A 10 3.10 -12.33 4.32
C GLY A 10 3.91 -12.57 3.04
N ASN A 11 3.82 -13.77 2.45
CA ASN A 11 4.63 -14.13 1.29
C ASN A 11 3.96 -13.68 -0.01
N GLY A 12 4.21 -12.43 -0.38
CA GLY A 12 3.65 -11.80 -1.57
C GLY A 12 3.95 -12.52 -2.89
N THR A 13 5.16 -13.09 -3.03
CA THR A 13 5.55 -13.83 -4.24
C THR A 13 4.74 -15.11 -4.41
N LYS A 14 4.59 -15.89 -3.33
CA LYS A 14 3.72 -17.08 -3.35
C LYS A 14 2.25 -16.71 -3.57
N LEU A 15 1.79 -15.58 -3.00
CA LEU A 15 0.42 -15.12 -3.17
C LEU A 15 0.07 -14.90 -4.64
N LYS A 16 0.94 -14.25 -5.42
CA LYS A 16 0.70 -14.02 -6.86
C LYS A 16 0.52 -15.33 -7.61
N ALA A 17 1.37 -16.32 -7.35
CA ALA A 17 1.26 -17.65 -7.94
C ALA A 17 -0.03 -18.38 -7.52
N CYS A 18 -0.38 -18.34 -6.23
CA CYS A 18 -1.60 -18.96 -5.72
C CYS A 18 -2.87 -18.31 -6.28
N VAL A 19 -2.88 -16.98 -6.45
CA VAL A 19 -4.01 -16.26 -7.04
C VAL A 19 -4.17 -16.58 -8.53
N SER A 20 -3.06 -16.60 -9.28
CA SER A 20 -3.11 -16.99 -10.70
C SER A 20 -3.59 -18.42 -10.90
N GLN A 21 -3.23 -19.34 -9.99
CA GLN A 21 -3.74 -20.72 -10.04
C GLN A 21 -5.23 -20.76 -9.67
N ALA A 22 -5.65 -20.09 -8.60
CA ALA A 22 -7.06 -20.03 -8.19
C ALA A 22 -7.96 -19.42 -9.28
N ALA A 23 -7.46 -18.44 -10.03
CA ALA A 23 -8.20 -17.83 -11.14
C ALA A 23 -8.46 -18.82 -12.30
N LYS A 24 -7.57 -19.81 -12.51
CA LYS A 24 -7.77 -20.87 -13.50
C LYS A 24 -8.79 -21.90 -13.01
N ASP A 25 -8.74 -22.22 -11.72
CA ASP A 25 -9.57 -23.26 -11.11
C ASP A 25 -11.02 -22.78 -10.84
N LEU A 26 -11.22 -21.46 -10.74
CA LEU A 26 -12.51 -20.84 -10.42
C LEU A 26 -12.90 -19.77 -11.46
N PRO A 27 -13.61 -20.16 -12.53
CA PRO A 27 -14.19 -19.22 -13.49
C PRO A 27 -15.06 -18.16 -12.78
N HIS A 28 -15.00 -16.90 -13.22
CA HIS A 28 -15.72 -15.74 -12.64
C HIS A 28 -15.24 -15.24 -11.27
N SER A 29 -14.23 -15.86 -10.65
CA SER A 29 -13.68 -15.38 -9.37
C SER A 29 -12.66 -14.24 -9.51
N GLU A 30 -12.33 -13.83 -10.74
CA GLU A 30 -11.26 -12.89 -11.04
C GLU A 30 -11.40 -11.56 -10.29
N LEU A 31 -12.60 -10.98 -10.27
CA LEU A 31 -12.87 -9.73 -9.54
C LEU A 31 -12.61 -9.87 -8.03
N LEU A 32 -13.00 -10.99 -7.43
CA LEU A 32 -12.79 -11.26 -6.02
C LEU A 32 -11.29 -11.43 -5.73
N LEU A 33 -10.60 -12.21 -6.56
CA LEU A 33 -9.16 -12.44 -6.44
C LEU A 33 -8.35 -11.15 -6.60
N GLN A 34 -8.72 -10.28 -7.55
CA GLN A 34 -8.11 -8.96 -7.71
C GLN A 34 -8.33 -8.07 -6.47
N ARG A 35 -9.54 -8.10 -5.87
CA ARG A 35 -9.80 -7.38 -4.60
C ARG A 35 -8.92 -7.88 -3.46
N VAL A 36 -8.71 -9.19 -3.35
CA VAL A 36 -7.81 -9.78 -2.34
C VAL A 36 -6.38 -9.31 -2.55
N VAL A 37 -5.87 -9.37 -3.78
CA VAL A 37 -4.52 -8.87 -4.11
C VAL A 37 -4.37 -7.40 -3.76
N ASN A 38 -5.36 -6.57 -4.10
CA ASN A 38 -5.36 -5.15 -3.78
C ASN A 38 -5.30 -4.89 -2.26
N GLN A 39 -6.06 -5.64 -1.45
CA GLN A 39 -6.02 -5.49 0.00
C GLN A 39 -4.67 -5.90 0.61
N VAL A 40 -4.07 -6.98 0.12
CA VAL A 40 -2.73 -7.38 0.54
C VAL A 40 -1.70 -6.33 0.13
N ARG A 41 -1.81 -5.79 -1.09
CA ARG A 41 -0.95 -4.71 -1.58
C ARG A 41 -1.00 -3.48 -0.66
N ILE A 42 -2.19 -3.05 -0.22
CA ILE A 42 -2.35 -1.91 0.71
C ILE A 42 -1.67 -2.19 2.07
N LYS A 43 -1.77 -3.43 2.59
CA LYS A 43 -1.08 -3.81 3.83
C LYS A 43 0.44 -3.82 3.70
N ILE A 44 0.96 -4.34 2.58
CA ILE A 44 2.39 -4.29 2.27
C ILE A 44 2.84 -2.84 2.15
N ALA A 45 2.11 -2.04 1.37
CA ALA A 45 2.35 -0.63 1.16
C ALA A 45 2.51 0.14 2.49
N SER A 46 1.55 -0.04 3.40
CA SER A 46 1.59 0.55 4.74
C SER A 46 2.84 0.13 5.53
N SER A 47 3.32 -1.09 5.33
CA SER A 47 4.52 -1.61 6.01
C SER A 47 5.81 -1.06 5.40
N LEU A 48 5.85 -0.87 4.08
CA LEU A 48 6.99 -0.24 3.39
C LEU A 48 7.20 1.20 3.86
N GLU A 49 6.12 1.97 3.97
CA GLU A 49 6.17 3.35 4.47
C GLU A 49 6.76 3.47 5.88
N ARG A 50 6.49 2.48 6.74
CA ARG A 50 7.03 2.48 8.11
C ARG A 50 8.49 2.03 8.18
N ALA A 51 8.90 1.16 7.26
CA ALA A 51 10.21 0.52 7.29
C ALA A 51 11.28 1.28 6.50
N TYR A 52 10.89 2.10 5.53
CA TYR A 52 11.83 2.72 4.58
C TYR A 52 11.56 4.21 4.40
N THR A 53 12.62 4.98 4.18
CA THR A 53 12.53 6.37 3.71
C THR A 53 12.50 6.45 2.18
N SER A 54 13.23 5.55 1.51
CA SER A 54 13.17 5.38 0.06
C SER A 54 13.57 3.96 -0.34
N MET A 55 13.20 3.55 -1.55
CA MET A 55 13.64 2.28 -2.14
C MET A 55 13.60 2.34 -3.67
N LEU A 56 14.34 1.44 -4.34
CA LEU A 56 14.30 1.33 -5.79
C LEU A 56 12.89 0.98 -6.28
N SER A 57 12.41 1.65 -7.33
CA SER A 57 11.08 1.46 -7.91
C SER A 57 10.87 0.01 -8.36
N LYS A 58 11.88 -0.64 -8.94
CA LYS A 58 11.82 -2.07 -9.29
C LYS A 58 11.57 -2.96 -8.07
N THR A 59 12.20 -2.64 -6.94
CA THR A 59 12.01 -3.37 -5.69
C THR A 59 10.63 -3.09 -5.09
N ALA A 60 10.20 -1.82 -5.08
CA ALA A 60 8.86 -1.44 -4.65
C ALA A 60 7.77 -2.18 -5.45
N CYS A 61 7.87 -2.19 -6.78
CA CYS A 61 6.94 -2.90 -7.65
C CYS A 61 6.88 -4.41 -7.33
N LYS A 62 8.04 -5.06 -7.13
CA LYS A 62 8.09 -6.49 -6.74
C LYS A 62 7.36 -6.73 -5.41
N MET A 63 7.63 -5.89 -4.40
CA MET A 63 7.00 -6.04 -3.08
C MET A 63 5.50 -5.75 -3.15
N LEU A 64 5.07 -4.80 -3.97
CA LEU A 64 3.66 -4.44 -4.20
C LEU A 64 2.92 -5.36 -5.19
N LEU A 65 3.54 -6.47 -5.58
CA LEU A 65 2.96 -7.47 -6.49
C LEU A 65 2.62 -6.92 -7.89
N MET A 66 3.34 -5.89 -8.32
CA MET A 66 3.24 -5.28 -9.63
C MET A 66 4.29 -5.86 -10.59
N ASP A 67 4.23 -5.46 -11.86
CA ASP A 67 5.34 -5.69 -12.78
C ASP A 67 6.54 -4.82 -12.36
N PRO A 68 7.76 -5.39 -12.17
CA PRO A 68 8.95 -4.63 -11.79
C PRO A 68 9.33 -3.50 -12.75
N ASN A 69 8.94 -3.58 -14.01
CA ASN A 69 9.26 -2.60 -15.04
C ASN A 69 8.12 -1.60 -15.28
N ASP A 70 6.95 -1.80 -14.67
CA ASP A 70 5.81 -0.90 -14.80
C ASP A 70 5.87 0.24 -13.77
N LYS A 71 6.76 1.20 -14.06
CA LYS A 71 6.91 2.40 -13.25
C LYS A 71 5.62 3.24 -13.21
N LYS A 72 4.86 3.26 -14.30
CA LYS A 72 3.62 4.06 -14.41
C LYS A 72 2.55 3.56 -13.44
N SER A 73 2.40 2.25 -13.30
CA SER A 73 1.49 1.68 -12.28
C SER A 73 1.92 2.02 -10.85
N LEU A 74 3.22 2.08 -10.58
CA LEU A 74 3.72 2.52 -9.27
C LEU A 74 3.39 3.99 -8.99
N GLU A 75 3.55 4.87 -9.99
CA GLU A 75 3.19 6.29 -9.91
C GLU A 75 1.69 6.48 -9.65
N LEU A 76 0.84 5.77 -10.40
CA LEU A 76 -0.61 5.80 -10.21
C LEU A 76 -1.02 5.28 -8.84
N PHE A 77 -0.37 4.21 -8.36
CA PHE A 77 -0.64 3.67 -7.03
C PHE A 77 -0.23 4.63 -5.93
N ALA A 78 0.96 5.24 -6.04
CA ALA A 78 1.43 6.27 -5.11
C ALA A 78 0.47 7.47 -5.08
N LYS A 79 0.00 7.93 -6.25
CA LYS A 79 -0.99 8.99 -6.35
C LYS A 79 -2.30 8.60 -5.66
N ALA A 80 -2.86 7.43 -5.96
CA ALA A 80 -4.11 6.96 -5.37
C ALA A 80 -4.02 6.85 -3.84
N GLU A 81 -2.89 6.39 -3.30
CA GLU A 81 -2.67 6.34 -1.86
C GLU A 81 -2.56 7.74 -1.24
N ASN A 82 -1.90 8.68 -1.91
CA ASN A 82 -1.85 10.08 -1.48
C ASN A 82 -3.24 10.73 -1.49
N ASP A 83 -4.03 10.52 -2.55
CA ASP A 83 -5.40 11.02 -2.67
C ASP A 83 -6.29 10.45 -1.55
N ARG A 84 -6.17 9.14 -1.27
CA ARG A 84 -6.88 8.47 -0.16
C ARG A 84 -6.51 9.07 1.20
N LYS A 85 -5.23 9.34 1.44
CA LYS A 85 -4.76 9.99 2.68
C LYS A 85 -5.25 11.41 2.82
N ALA A 86 -5.28 12.19 1.73
CA ALA A 86 -5.80 13.55 1.74
C ALA A 86 -7.30 13.58 2.07
N ALA A 87 -8.07 12.61 1.54
CA ALA A 87 -9.48 12.45 1.90
C ALA A 87 -9.67 12.05 3.38
N ASP A 88 -8.88 11.10 3.89
CA ASP A 88 -8.89 10.73 5.31
C ASP A 88 -8.55 11.93 6.20
N GLU A 89 -7.55 12.73 5.82
CA GLU A 89 -7.10 13.93 6.53
C GLU A 89 -8.19 15.01 6.58
N ALA A 90 -8.86 15.29 5.46
CA ALA A 90 -10.01 16.20 5.42
C ALA A 90 -11.14 15.73 6.35
N ASN A 91 -11.45 14.42 6.36
CA ASN A 91 -12.48 13.86 7.23
C ASN A 91 -12.10 13.96 8.73
N LEU A 92 -10.81 13.82 9.05
CA LEU A 92 -10.29 13.97 10.40
C LEU A 92 -10.20 15.43 10.87
N SER A 93 -10.03 16.39 9.96
CA SER A 93 -10.10 17.82 10.32
C SER A 93 -11.51 18.25 10.72
N THR A 94 -12.54 17.58 10.17
CA THR A 94 -13.95 17.84 10.47
C THR A 94 -14.40 17.16 11.77
N LEU A 95 -13.78 16.04 12.13
CA LEU A 95 -13.95 15.34 13.40
C LEU A 95 -12.85 15.81 14.35
N GLU A 96 -13.06 16.91 15.07
CA GLU A 96 -12.12 17.42 16.08
C GLU A 96 -11.56 16.26 16.93
N LEU A 97 -10.34 15.82 16.63
CA LEU A 97 -9.70 14.75 17.39
C LEU A 97 -9.27 15.36 18.73
N GLU A 98 -10.12 15.18 19.72
CA GLU A 98 -9.84 15.40 21.13
C GLU A 98 -8.53 14.67 21.51
N ASP A 99 -7.58 15.48 21.97
CA ASP A 99 -6.32 15.15 22.62
C ASP A 99 -5.26 14.32 21.83
N PRO A 100 -4.16 14.96 21.35
CA PRO A 100 -3.01 14.32 20.70
C PRO A 100 -2.28 13.21 21.47
N SER A 101 -2.67 12.95 22.72
CA SER A 101 -1.91 12.18 23.70
C SER A 101 -1.89 10.66 23.44
N THR A 102 -2.74 10.11 22.57
CA THR A 102 -2.77 8.66 22.34
C THR A 102 -1.76 8.19 21.28
N PRO A 103 -0.99 7.11 21.53
CA PRO A 103 -0.08 6.52 20.54
C PRO A 103 -0.75 6.06 19.24
N ALA A 104 -2.07 5.82 19.26
CA ALA A 104 -2.85 5.47 18.08
C ALA A 104 -3.05 6.70 17.17
N GLN A 105 -3.43 7.84 17.74
CA GLN A 105 -3.57 9.09 16.98
C GLN A 105 -2.22 9.59 16.45
N ALA A 106 -1.14 9.51 17.22
CA ALA A 106 0.20 9.86 16.75
C ALA A 106 0.62 9.03 15.52
N ARG A 107 0.32 7.72 15.53
CA ARG A 107 0.56 6.83 14.37
C ARG A 107 -0.31 7.20 13.17
N LEU A 108 -1.57 7.56 13.41
CA LEU A 108 -2.49 7.99 12.35
C LEU A 108 -2.01 9.29 11.69
N ARG A 109 -1.71 10.32 12.48
CA ARG A 109 -1.15 11.59 11.97
C ARG A 109 0.13 11.36 11.19
N ASN A 110 1.06 10.57 11.73
CA ASN A 110 2.33 10.25 11.07
C ASN A 110 2.16 9.54 9.72
N ARG A 111 1.11 8.71 9.58
CA ARG A 111 0.76 8.05 8.31
C ARG A 111 0.17 9.05 7.31
N LEU A 112 -0.72 9.92 7.79
CA LEU A 112 -1.41 10.92 6.97
C LEU A 112 -0.45 12.01 6.49
N SER A 113 0.55 12.38 7.27
CA SER A 113 1.60 13.33 6.87
C SER A 113 2.67 12.72 5.95
N THR A 114 2.55 11.45 5.54
CA THR A 114 3.52 10.84 4.62
C THR A 114 2.98 10.79 3.19
N ARG A 115 3.72 11.39 2.26
CA ARG A 115 3.44 11.36 0.82
C ARG A 115 4.42 10.49 0.08
N TRP A 116 3.89 9.73 -0.87
CA TRP A 116 4.62 8.81 -1.70
C TRP A 116 4.96 9.49 -3.01
N VAL A 117 6.24 9.55 -3.37
CA VAL A 117 6.70 10.21 -4.59
C VAL A 117 7.65 9.28 -5.32
N VAL A 118 7.45 9.12 -6.63
CA VAL A 118 8.39 8.39 -7.48
C VAL A 118 9.37 9.41 -8.07
N GLU A 119 10.62 9.39 -7.62
CA GLU A 119 11.68 10.31 -8.03
C GLU A 119 12.77 9.52 -8.75
N GLY A 120 12.98 9.80 -10.04
CA GLY A 120 13.93 9.03 -10.85
C GLY A 120 13.59 7.54 -10.85
N ASP A 121 14.46 6.72 -10.26
CA ASP A 121 14.32 5.27 -10.14
C ASP A 121 13.90 4.81 -8.74
N ARG A 122 13.42 5.72 -7.88
CA ARG A 122 13.06 5.43 -6.49
C ARG A 122 11.63 5.79 -6.15
N LEU A 123 11.04 5.01 -5.25
CA LEU A 123 9.89 5.41 -4.44
C LEU A 123 10.41 6.03 -3.14
N VAL A 124 9.96 7.25 -2.83
CA VAL A 124 10.37 8.05 -1.67
C VAL A 124 9.16 8.34 -0.80
N PHE A 125 9.31 8.14 0.51
CA PHE A 125 8.29 8.42 1.52
C PHE A 125 8.64 9.74 2.22
N LYS A 126 8.03 10.84 1.77
CA LYS A 126 8.30 12.19 2.29
C LYS A 126 7.32 12.54 3.40
N LYS A 127 7.81 13.12 4.49
CA LYS A 127 6.95 13.81 5.46
C LYS A 127 6.59 15.17 4.91
N ILE A 128 5.30 15.48 4.88
CA ILE A 128 4.82 16.85 4.76
C ILE A 128 5.13 17.48 6.11
N ARG A 129 5.91 18.55 6.12
CA ARG A 129 6.06 19.36 7.32
C ARG A 129 4.79 20.17 7.46
N ASP A 130 4.24 20.18 8.67
CA ASP A 130 3.34 21.24 9.11
C ASP A 130 4.25 22.47 9.29
N ASP A 131 4.28 23.35 8.28
CA ASP A 131 4.84 24.70 8.42
C ASP A 131 3.81 25.62 9.09
#